data_AF-A0A7S2QF43-F1
#
_entry.id   AF-A0A7S2QF43-F1
#
_cell.length_a   1.000
_cell.length_b   1.000
_cell.length_c   1.000
_cell.angle_alpha   90.00
_cell.angle_beta   90.00
_cell.angle_gamma   90.00
#
_symmetry.space_group_name_H-M   'P 1'
#
loop_
_entity.id
_entity.type
_entity.pdbx_description
1 polymer ?
#
loop_
_entity_poly.entity_id
_entity_poly.type
_entity_poly.pdbx_seq_one_letter_code
_entity_poly.pdbx_strand_id
1 'polypeptide(L)'
;AAQASALRATTAKEAKARHEWAGRCQQYTGGCGWTAVWSCPGQKVGSKGAATDDGSIPFACCCLLEEWRGELLEGQAAEWRVVASVGRAAVRESASGGARVIGAKMPCDTVRAIQKDGWLELAEEPGYLQARASSGAAELERVPLFRKLQGDSCEGAGLHPVKEHSMCLEAASALGVLVSFDQSDKECRWRREDPDGESKFGDIALEPVCSDSLHGLPACTPTVTTTPYPGSRRWGSPSLFCYSVVRADGYETPLMREQMKKGVGIFACDEFAIFSQDVSFTLGMHPKRPDAPVVTHQFPAAPVGVSKDGTAGNTQLFMNVWNAVNEHGVWQYMDFIMKVDPDAVLLPDRLRSHLKPYVTWGPTYVKNCNKVPGDPNFPMMFGALEVLSHGAFETYITRQKECMSLPWKPWGEDFFLTKCLDHLGVLGVGDFNILGDNRCTGAKCGDGLMAAYHPFKDIARWYDCWGQATVAQEAKWKPVPRPTGSRDNRALAGARPQSLVVVK
;
A
#
# COMPACT_ATOMS: atom_id res chain seq x y z
N ALA A 1 24.51 -30.03 -51.66
CA ALA A 1 23.91 -28.76 -52.12
C ALA A 1 22.38 -28.74 -51.96
N ALA A 2 21.62 -29.68 -52.56
CA ALA A 2 20.15 -29.71 -52.46
C ALA A 2 19.61 -29.89 -51.02
N GLN A 3 20.22 -30.76 -50.20
CA GLN A 3 19.85 -30.92 -48.78
C GLN A 3 20.14 -29.68 -47.93
N ALA A 4 21.26 -28.98 -48.17
CA ALA A 4 21.59 -27.72 -47.49
C ALA A 4 20.66 -26.58 -47.93
N SER A 5 20.21 -26.58 -49.19
CA SER A 5 19.21 -25.63 -49.70
C SER A 5 17.81 -25.91 -49.15
N ALA A 6 17.44 -27.18 -48.98
CA ALA A 6 16.19 -27.58 -48.34
C ALA A 6 16.20 -27.22 -46.85
N LEU A 7 17.32 -27.46 -46.15
CA LEU A 7 17.50 -27.09 -44.74
C LEU A 7 17.44 -25.57 -44.52
N ARG A 8 18.05 -24.78 -45.43
CA ARG A 8 17.96 -23.31 -45.42
C ARG A 8 16.57 -22.79 -45.78
N ALA A 9 15.82 -23.49 -46.63
CA ALA A 9 14.45 -23.13 -46.97
C ALA A 9 13.46 -23.47 -45.84
N THR A 10 13.68 -24.57 -45.11
CA THR A 10 12.92 -24.90 -43.90
C THR A 10 13.20 -23.92 -42.78
N THR A 11 14.46 -23.55 -42.53
CA THR A 11 14.80 -22.58 -41.47
C THR A 11 14.29 -21.18 -41.78
N ALA A 12 14.27 -20.74 -43.06
CA ALA A 12 13.67 -19.47 -43.44
C ALA A 12 12.14 -19.46 -43.30
N LYS A 13 11.47 -20.60 -43.54
CA LYS A 13 10.03 -20.76 -43.38
C LYS A 13 9.62 -20.83 -41.90
N GLU A 14 10.43 -21.50 -41.08
CA GLU A 14 10.30 -21.53 -39.62
C GLU A 14 10.58 -20.16 -38.99
N ALA A 15 11.61 -19.43 -39.45
CA ALA A 15 11.89 -18.07 -38.99
C ALA A 15 10.76 -17.08 -39.36
N LYS A 16 10.17 -17.21 -40.55
CA LYS A 16 9.01 -16.41 -40.96
C LYS A 16 7.77 -16.73 -40.11
N ALA A 17 7.51 -18.01 -39.85
CA ALA A 17 6.42 -18.43 -38.96
C ALA A 17 6.64 -17.93 -37.52
N ARG A 18 7.87 -18.00 -36.99
CA ARG A 18 8.24 -17.45 -35.67
C ARG A 18 8.00 -15.93 -35.60
N HIS A 19 8.32 -15.19 -36.66
CA HIS A 19 8.08 -13.75 -36.72
C HIS A 19 6.57 -13.40 -36.81
N GLU A 20 5.79 -14.18 -37.57
CA GLU A 20 4.32 -14.03 -37.67
C GLU A 20 3.59 -14.38 -36.37
N TRP A 21 4.13 -15.28 -35.56
CA TRP A 21 3.58 -15.63 -34.26
C TRP A 21 4.03 -14.67 -33.15
N ALA A 22 5.24 -14.12 -33.20
CA ALA A 22 5.74 -13.17 -32.20
C ALA A 22 4.80 -11.97 -31.99
N GLY A 23 4.23 -11.40 -33.06
CA GLY A 23 3.25 -10.31 -32.97
C GLY A 23 1.88 -10.73 -32.39
N ARG A 24 1.51 -12.01 -32.51
CA ARG A 24 0.25 -12.54 -31.96
C ARG A 24 0.40 -13.04 -30.53
N CYS A 25 1.61 -13.47 -30.15
CA CYS A 25 1.95 -13.83 -28.77
C CYS A 25 1.99 -12.62 -27.83
N GLN A 26 2.19 -11.41 -28.36
CA GLN A 26 2.04 -10.15 -27.61
C GLN A 26 0.65 -9.96 -26.96
N GLN A 27 -0.40 -10.63 -27.48
CA GLN A 27 -1.76 -10.56 -26.95
C GLN A 27 -2.13 -11.80 -26.12
N TYR A 28 -1.21 -12.75 -25.96
CA TYR A 28 -1.45 -13.99 -25.23
C TYR A 28 -1.03 -13.86 -23.76
N THR A 29 -2.00 -13.89 -22.86
CA THR A 29 -1.78 -13.74 -21.40
C THR A 29 -1.89 -15.04 -20.61
N GLY A 30 -2.09 -16.17 -21.30
CA GLY A 30 -2.45 -17.46 -20.70
C GLY A 30 -1.29 -18.23 -20.06
N GLY A 31 -0.05 -17.85 -20.34
CA GLY A 31 1.16 -18.52 -19.85
C GLY A 31 1.30 -19.99 -20.29
N CYS A 32 2.45 -20.61 -20.01
CA CYS A 32 2.78 -21.95 -20.50
C CYS A 32 2.55 -23.08 -19.49
N GLY A 33 1.91 -22.80 -18.34
CA GLY A 33 1.67 -23.80 -17.29
C GLY A 33 0.80 -24.99 -17.72
N TRP A 34 -0.02 -24.85 -18.77
CA TRP A 34 -0.78 -25.97 -19.34
C TRP A 34 0.12 -27.06 -19.94
N THR A 35 1.36 -26.71 -20.30
CA THR A 35 2.31 -27.63 -20.93
C THR A 35 2.83 -28.71 -19.96
N ALA A 36 2.64 -28.52 -18.64
CA ALA A 36 2.88 -29.54 -17.63
C ALA A 36 1.87 -30.71 -17.71
N VAL A 37 0.71 -30.49 -18.33
CA VAL A 37 -0.29 -31.54 -18.58
C VAL A 37 -0.10 -32.12 -19.99
N TRP A 38 0.08 -31.25 -20.98
CA TRP A 38 0.32 -31.60 -22.38
C TRP A 38 1.66 -31.02 -22.86
N SER A 39 2.70 -31.83 -22.88
CA SER A 39 4.08 -31.33 -22.98
C SER A 39 4.50 -30.96 -24.39
N CYS A 40 5.17 -29.82 -24.50
CA CYS A 40 5.73 -29.38 -25.76
C CYS A 40 6.84 -30.34 -26.24
N PRO A 41 7.10 -30.40 -27.56
CA PRO A 41 8.22 -31.14 -28.10
C PRO A 41 9.55 -30.73 -27.44
N GLY A 42 10.19 -31.68 -26.76
CA GLY A 42 11.46 -31.47 -26.04
C GLY A 42 11.31 -31.15 -24.54
N GLN A 43 10.09 -30.96 -24.03
CA GLN A 43 9.80 -30.81 -22.60
C GLN A 43 9.65 -32.19 -21.93
N LYS A 44 9.92 -32.28 -20.63
CA LYS A 44 9.68 -33.50 -19.85
C LYS A 44 8.19 -33.85 -19.91
N VAL A 45 7.87 -35.12 -20.20
CA VAL A 45 6.49 -35.58 -20.47
C VAL A 45 5.62 -35.41 -19.22
N GLY A 46 4.53 -34.66 -19.41
CA GLY A 46 3.51 -34.35 -18.45
C GLY A 46 2.45 -35.43 -18.29
N SER A 47 1.47 -35.16 -17.44
CA SER A 47 0.47 -36.17 -17.00
C SER A 47 -0.45 -36.71 -18.11
N LYS A 48 -0.57 -36.04 -19.26
CA LYS A 48 -1.42 -36.48 -20.38
C LYS A 48 -0.69 -36.71 -21.70
N GLY A 49 0.65 -36.58 -21.73
CA GLY A 49 1.46 -36.86 -22.92
C GLY A 49 1.85 -35.59 -23.69
N ALA A 50 2.24 -35.74 -24.95
CA ALA A 50 2.74 -34.64 -25.76
C ALA A 50 1.60 -33.79 -26.34
N ALA A 51 1.77 -32.47 -26.33
CA ALA A 51 0.92 -31.53 -27.04
C ALA A 51 1.11 -31.67 -28.55
N THR A 52 0.01 -31.60 -29.28
CA THR A 52 -0.02 -31.60 -30.74
C THR A 52 -0.24 -30.18 -31.26
N ASP A 53 0.42 -29.82 -32.36
CA ASP A 53 0.19 -28.54 -33.02
C ASP A 53 -1.25 -28.47 -33.55
N ASP A 54 -2.07 -27.69 -32.85
CA ASP A 54 -3.48 -27.44 -33.15
C ASP A 54 -3.71 -26.09 -33.84
N GLY A 55 -2.62 -25.39 -34.20
CA GLY A 55 -2.66 -24.05 -34.78
C GLY A 55 -3.13 -22.96 -33.81
N SER A 56 -3.26 -23.26 -32.51
CA SER A 56 -3.70 -22.29 -31.50
C SER A 56 -2.58 -21.33 -31.09
N ILE A 57 -2.97 -20.12 -30.67
CA ILE A 57 -2.05 -19.13 -30.10
C ILE A 57 -1.30 -19.70 -28.88
N PRO A 58 -1.96 -20.36 -27.89
CA PRO A 58 -1.26 -21.02 -26.78
C PRO A 58 -0.17 -21.99 -27.20
N PHE A 59 -0.46 -22.89 -28.15
CA PHE A 59 0.51 -23.87 -28.64
C PHE A 59 1.68 -23.19 -29.35
N ALA A 60 1.39 -22.19 -30.19
CA ALA A 60 2.42 -21.46 -30.92
C ALA A 60 3.38 -20.71 -29.97
N CYS A 61 2.85 -19.95 -29.01
CA CYS A 61 3.68 -19.18 -28.08
C CYS A 61 4.48 -20.10 -27.16
N CYS A 62 3.84 -21.10 -26.57
CA CYS A 62 4.53 -21.96 -25.63
C CYS A 62 5.46 -22.94 -26.34
N CYS A 63 4.97 -23.75 -27.28
CA CYS A 63 5.73 -24.86 -27.85
C CYS A 63 6.62 -24.49 -29.04
N LEU A 64 6.19 -23.60 -29.93
CA LEU A 64 6.97 -23.26 -31.15
C LEU A 64 8.00 -22.16 -30.91
N LEU A 65 7.68 -21.19 -30.04
CA LEU A 65 8.61 -20.15 -29.57
C LEU A 65 9.40 -20.57 -28.33
N GLU A 66 9.15 -21.79 -27.84
CA GLU A 66 9.87 -22.41 -26.73
C GLU A 66 9.82 -21.60 -25.42
N GLU A 67 8.77 -20.79 -25.21
CA GLU A 67 8.57 -20.04 -23.97
C GLU A 67 8.43 -20.98 -22.75
N TRP A 68 8.04 -22.25 -22.95
CA TRP A 68 8.10 -23.28 -21.90
C TRP A 68 9.52 -23.52 -21.38
N ARG A 69 10.58 -23.17 -22.12
CA ARG A 69 11.98 -23.25 -21.68
C ARG A 69 12.42 -22.06 -20.85
N GLY A 70 11.72 -20.93 -20.94
CA GLY A 70 11.87 -19.78 -20.04
C GLY A 70 11.38 -20.07 -18.62
N GLU A 71 10.74 -21.23 -18.39
CA GLU A 71 10.50 -21.83 -17.08
C GLU A 71 11.59 -22.86 -16.77
N LEU A 72 12.81 -22.39 -16.49
CA LEU A 72 13.81 -23.25 -15.86
C LEU A 72 13.64 -23.21 -14.34
N LEU A 73 13.18 -24.37 -13.84
CA LEU A 73 13.35 -24.97 -12.51
C LEU A 73 12.14 -24.85 -11.57
N GLU A 74 11.12 -25.71 -11.82
CA GLU A 74 10.33 -26.28 -10.72
C GLU A 74 11.29 -26.72 -9.59
N GLY A 75 11.14 -26.09 -8.42
CA GLY A 75 11.95 -26.39 -7.23
C GLY A 75 13.14 -25.47 -6.95
N GLN A 76 13.37 -24.42 -7.74
CA GLN A 76 14.31 -23.34 -7.37
C GLN A 76 13.59 -22.02 -7.10
N ALA A 77 14.11 -21.27 -6.13
CA ALA A 77 13.52 -20.00 -5.72
C ALA A 77 13.91 -18.89 -6.70
N ALA A 78 12.91 -18.27 -7.35
CA ALA A 78 13.05 -17.14 -8.26
C ALA A 78 12.52 -15.85 -7.63
N GLU A 79 12.85 -14.70 -8.21
CA GLU A 79 12.25 -13.42 -7.82
C GLU A 79 10.91 -13.20 -8.51
N TRP A 80 9.92 -12.78 -7.74
CA TRP A 80 8.54 -12.52 -8.16
C TRP A 80 8.11 -11.15 -7.71
N ARG A 81 7.46 -10.39 -8.57
CA ARG A 81 6.96 -9.05 -8.27
C ARG A 81 5.44 -9.05 -8.20
N VAL A 82 4.88 -8.44 -7.17
CA VAL A 82 3.43 -8.20 -7.08
C VAL A 82 3.00 -7.22 -8.16
N VAL A 83 2.02 -7.61 -8.96
CA VAL A 83 1.51 -6.79 -10.08
C VAL A 83 0.65 -5.65 -9.53
N ALA A 84 0.81 -4.45 -10.09
CA ALA A 84 0.12 -3.25 -9.60
C ALA A 84 -1.42 -3.32 -9.64
N SER A 85 -1.98 -4.15 -10.51
CA SER A 85 -3.43 -4.26 -10.74
C SER A 85 -4.23 -4.98 -9.65
N VAL A 86 -3.58 -5.69 -8.73
CA VAL A 86 -4.27 -6.52 -7.72
C VAL A 86 -4.34 -5.88 -6.33
N GLY A 87 -3.79 -4.68 -6.14
CA GLY A 87 -3.89 -3.90 -4.91
C GLY A 87 -3.01 -4.39 -3.76
N ARG A 88 -2.99 -5.69 -3.45
CA ARG A 88 -2.00 -6.40 -2.61
C ARG A 88 -2.19 -7.91 -2.72
N ALA A 89 -1.10 -8.68 -2.66
CA ALA A 89 -1.13 -10.14 -2.69
C ALA A 89 -1.14 -10.71 -1.26
N ALA A 90 -2.14 -11.52 -0.93
CA ALA A 90 -2.32 -12.06 0.43
C ALA A 90 -1.39 -13.25 0.69
N VAL A 91 -0.52 -13.14 1.70
CA VAL A 91 0.34 -14.25 2.16
C VAL A 91 -0.50 -15.19 3.02
N ARG A 92 -0.54 -16.47 2.67
CA ARG A 92 -1.38 -17.48 3.32
C ARG A 92 -0.56 -18.53 4.05
N GLU A 93 -1.16 -19.11 5.08
CA GLU A 93 -0.54 -20.16 5.90
C GLU A 93 -0.29 -21.48 5.12
N SER A 94 -1.07 -21.74 4.07
CA SER A 94 -0.89 -22.89 3.18
C SER A 94 -1.29 -22.56 1.75
N ALA A 95 -0.89 -23.40 0.79
CA ALA A 95 -1.19 -23.30 -0.64
C ALA A 95 -2.68 -23.60 -0.96
N SER A 96 -3.59 -22.80 -0.41
CA SER A 96 -5.04 -22.94 -0.58
C SER A 96 -5.73 -21.58 -0.50
N GLY A 97 -6.69 -21.33 -1.42
CA GLY A 97 -7.45 -20.08 -1.46
C GLY A 97 -8.32 -19.84 -0.21
N GLY A 98 -8.64 -20.91 0.53
CA GLY A 98 -9.35 -20.85 1.81
C GLY A 98 -8.43 -20.77 3.04
N ALA A 99 -7.11 -20.83 2.87
CA ALA A 99 -6.17 -20.78 3.98
C ALA A 99 -6.14 -19.40 4.65
N ARG A 100 -5.88 -19.39 5.96
CA ARG A 100 -5.76 -18.19 6.78
C ARG A 100 -4.70 -17.25 6.18
N VAL A 101 -5.06 -15.98 6.03
CA VAL A 101 -4.12 -14.93 5.63
C VAL A 101 -3.25 -14.58 6.83
N ILE A 102 -1.94 -14.64 6.66
CA ILE A 102 -0.93 -14.41 7.70
C ILE A 102 -0.08 -13.15 7.43
N GLY A 103 -0.24 -12.53 6.26
CA GLY A 103 0.42 -11.30 5.87
C GLY A 103 -0.03 -10.85 4.48
N ALA A 104 0.62 -9.82 3.95
CA ALA A 104 0.38 -9.35 2.58
C ALA A 104 1.67 -8.79 1.98
N LYS A 105 1.77 -8.81 0.65
CA LYS A 105 2.78 -8.12 -0.14
C LYS A 105 2.12 -7.02 -0.95
N MET A 106 2.69 -5.83 -0.88
CA MET A 106 2.19 -4.65 -1.56
C MET A 106 2.53 -4.70 -3.05
N PRO A 107 1.79 -3.96 -3.90
CA PRO A 107 2.13 -3.74 -5.29
C PRO A 107 3.60 -3.36 -5.44
N CYS A 108 4.28 -3.99 -6.38
CA CYS A 108 5.70 -3.80 -6.68
C CYS A 108 6.67 -4.41 -5.67
N ASP A 109 6.21 -4.97 -4.54
CA ASP A 109 7.08 -5.79 -3.69
C ASP A 109 7.65 -6.94 -4.50
N THR A 110 8.95 -7.16 -4.34
CA THR A 110 9.64 -8.32 -4.92
C THR A 110 9.89 -9.32 -3.80
N VAL A 111 9.52 -10.57 -4.04
CA VAL A 111 9.72 -11.69 -3.10
C VAL A 111 10.49 -12.80 -3.80
N ARG A 112 11.29 -13.52 -3.02
CA ARG A 112 11.92 -14.74 -3.50
C ARG A 112 11.04 -15.93 -3.15
N ALA A 113 10.60 -16.69 -4.17
CA ALA A 113 9.65 -17.78 -3.97
C ALA A 113 9.87 -18.94 -4.94
N ILE A 114 9.50 -20.14 -4.49
CA ILE A 114 9.49 -21.37 -5.28
C ILE A 114 8.07 -21.57 -5.81
N GLN A 115 7.93 -21.68 -7.13
CA GLN A 115 6.64 -21.94 -7.73
C GLN A 115 6.30 -23.43 -7.64
N LYS A 116 5.10 -23.73 -7.13
CA LYS A 116 4.57 -25.08 -7.01
C LYS A 116 3.04 -25.07 -7.12
N ASP A 117 2.50 -25.82 -8.08
CA ASP A 117 1.05 -26.03 -8.25
C ASP A 117 0.22 -24.71 -8.30
N GLY A 118 0.73 -23.67 -8.95
CA GLY A 118 0.07 -22.36 -9.07
C GLY A 118 0.23 -21.44 -7.84
N TRP A 119 0.95 -21.91 -6.82
CA TRP A 119 1.34 -21.16 -5.63
C TRP A 119 2.83 -20.83 -5.63
N LEU A 120 3.17 -19.81 -4.87
CA LEU A 120 4.52 -19.35 -4.63
C LEU A 120 4.82 -19.55 -3.15
N GLU A 121 5.66 -20.54 -2.83
CA GLU A 121 6.17 -20.77 -1.48
C GLU A 121 7.32 -19.79 -1.23
N LEU A 122 7.15 -18.92 -0.24
CA LEU A 122 8.14 -17.90 0.09
C LEU A 122 9.41 -18.55 0.63
N ALA A 123 10.56 -18.18 0.06
CA ALA A 123 11.84 -18.80 0.38
C ALA A 123 12.50 -18.21 1.63
N GLU A 124 12.17 -16.97 1.98
CA GLU A 124 12.82 -16.19 3.04
C GLU A 124 11.93 -15.96 4.27
N GLU A 125 10.64 -16.29 4.16
CA GLU A 125 9.66 -16.13 5.22
C GLU A 125 8.56 -17.20 5.08
N PRO A 126 7.84 -17.56 6.16
CA PRO A 126 6.77 -18.55 6.06
C PRO A 126 5.57 -17.97 5.30
N GLY A 127 5.06 -18.74 4.35
CA GLY A 127 3.78 -18.47 3.71
C GLY A 127 3.75 -18.74 2.21
N TYR A 128 2.54 -18.70 1.67
CA TYR A 128 2.26 -18.99 0.28
C TYR A 128 1.49 -17.82 -0.35
N LEU A 129 1.93 -17.40 -1.54
CA LEU A 129 1.25 -16.42 -2.38
C LEU A 129 0.63 -17.11 -3.58
N GLN A 130 -0.48 -16.59 -4.09
CA GLN A 130 -1.09 -17.11 -5.30
C GLN A 130 -0.48 -16.38 -6.50
N ALA A 131 0.07 -17.09 -7.49
CA ALA A 131 0.66 -16.40 -8.66
C ALA A 131 -0.43 -15.75 -9.53
N ARG A 132 -1.62 -16.36 -9.58
CA ARG A 132 -2.79 -15.87 -10.33
C ARG A 132 -4.05 -15.95 -9.49
N ALA A 133 -4.86 -14.90 -9.52
CA ALA A 133 -6.18 -14.86 -8.90
C ALA A 133 -7.11 -15.96 -9.44
N SER A 134 -8.20 -16.25 -8.73
CA SER A 134 -9.25 -17.17 -9.21
C SER A 134 -9.87 -16.75 -10.55
N SER A 135 -9.79 -15.47 -10.90
CA SER A 135 -10.21 -14.93 -12.21
C SER A 135 -9.21 -15.21 -13.34
N GLY A 136 -8.03 -15.77 -13.05
CA GLY A 136 -6.93 -15.97 -13.99
C GLY A 136 -6.00 -14.77 -14.14
N ALA A 137 -6.33 -13.62 -13.55
CA ALA A 137 -5.49 -12.43 -13.54
C ALA A 137 -4.19 -12.69 -12.76
N ALA A 138 -3.06 -12.19 -13.27
CA ALA A 138 -1.79 -12.29 -12.57
C ALA A 138 -1.81 -11.44 -11.29
N GLU A 139 -1.50 -12.07 -10.15
CA GLU A 139 -1.23 -11.39 -8.89
C GLU A 139 0.27 -11.12 -8.72
N LEU A 140 1.10 -12.06 -9.17
CA LEU A 140 2.55 -11.92 -9.23
C LEU A 140 3.07 -12.34 -10.60
N GLU A 141 4.07 -11.61 -11.10
CA GLU A 141 4.81 -11.94 -12.31
C GLU A 141 6.28 -12.17 -11.96
N ARG A 142 6.93 -13.11 -12.66
CA ARG A 142 8.34 -13.45 -12.41
C ARG A 142 9.23 -12.30 -12.89
N VAL A 143 10.19 -11.89 -12.07
CA VAL A 143 11.21 -10.92 -12.47
C VAL A 143 12.14 -11.54 -13.52
N PRO A 144 12.31 -10.93 -14.71
CA PRO A 144 13.24 -11.41 -15.71
C PRO A 144 14.68 -11.44 -15.20
N LEU A 145 15.41 -12.48 -15.58
CA LEU A 145 16.85 -12.56 -15.39
C LEU A 145 17.55 -11.84 -16.55
N PHE A 146 18.63 -11.14 -16.20
CA PHE A 146 19.46 -10.42 -17.15
C PHE A 146 20.87 -11.01 -17.19
N ARG A 147 21.47 -11.04 -18.37
CA ARG A 147 22.84 -11.52 -18.58
C ARG A 147 23.60 -10.61 -19.53
N LYS A 148 24.83 -10.29 -19.15
CA LYS A 148 25.82 -9.71 -20.07
C LYS A 148 26.48 -10.83 -20.86
N LEU A 149 26.47 -10.73 -22.19
CA LEU A 149 27.28 -11.59 -23.06
C LEU A 149 28.50 -10.80 -23.54
N GLN A 150 29.55 -11.53 -23.90
CA GLN A 150 30.76 -10.99 -24.53
C GLN A 150 30.98 -11.74 -25.84
N GLY A 151 30.86 -11.05 -26.97
CA GLY A 151 31.16 -11.62 -28.29
C GLY A 151 30.20 -12.69 -28.81
N ASP A 152 29.10 -12.97 -28.11
CA ASP A 152 28.03 -13.87 -28.56
C ASP A 152 26.68 -13.11 -28.61
N SER A 153 25.81 -13.54 -29.52
CA SER A 153 24.45 -13.01 -29.64
C SER A 153 23.55 -13.57 -28.54
N CYS A 154 22.52 -12.83 -28.14
CA CYS A 154 21.53 -13.35 -27.19
C CYS A 154 20.91 -14.66 -27.69
N GLU A 155 20.61 -14.73 -28.99
CA GLU A 155 20.06 -15.92 -29.65
C GLU A 155 21.00 -17.14 -29.55
N GLY A 156 22.31 -16.92 -29.73
CA GLY A 156 23.34 -17.95 -29.56
C GLY A 156 23.40 -18.52 -28.15
N ALA A 157 23.09 -17.70 -27.14
CA ALA A 157 23.00 -18.11 -25.74
C ALA A 157 21.61 -18.61 -25.31
N GLY A 158 20.65 -18.72 -26.22
CA GLY A 158 19.27 -19.11 -25.90
C GLY A 158 18.50 -18.06 -25.09
N LEU A 159 18.86 -16.78 -25.22
CA LEU A 159 18.26 -15.63 -24.56
C LEU A 159 17.72 -14.63 -25.60
N HIS A 160 17.02 -13.61 -25.12
CA HIS A 160 16.42 -12.58 -25.94
C HIS A 160 17.15 -11.24 -25.77
N PRO A 161 17.39 -10.48 -26.84
CA PRO A 161 17.86 -9.11 -26.72
C PRO A 161 16.85 -8.27 -25.94
N VAL A 162 17.30 -7.41 -25.02
CA VAL A 162 16.42 -6.48 -24.32
C VAL A 162 16.02 -5.35 -25.27
N LYS A 163 14.77 -5.37 -25.73
CA LYS A 163 14.23 -4.46 -26.75
C LYS A 163 13.39 -3.29 -26.20
N GLU A 164 13.17 -3.26 -24.89
CA GLU A 164 12.36 -2.24 -24.21
C GLU A 164 13.24 -1.35 -23.32
N HIS A 165 13.00 -0.04 -23.35
CA HIS A 165 13.79 0.93 -22.58
C HIS A 165 13.63 0.73 -21.06
N SER A 166 12.41 0.49 -20.58
CA SER A 166 12.13 0.20 -19.16
C SER A 166 12.92 -1.03 -18.68
N MET A 167 12.88 -2.09 -19.46
CA MET A 167 13.56 -3.35 -19.18
C MET A 167 15.10 -3.19 -19.28
N CYS A 168 15.60 -2.27 -20.12
CA CYS A 168 17.02 -1.92 -20.16
C CYS A 168 17.50 -1.23 -18.87
N LEU A 169 16.67 -0.36 -18.27
CA LEU A 169 16.97 0.26 -16.98
C LEU A 169 16.98 -0.78 -15.85
N GLU A 170 16.02 -1.71 -15.86
CA GLU A 170 16.00 -2.84 -14.90
C GLU A 170 17.26 -3.70 -15.04
N ALA A 171 17.67 -4.01 -16.27
CA ALA A 171 18.87 -4.78 -16.54
C ALA A 171 20.14 -4.09 -16.04
N ALA A 172 20.24 -2.75 -16.18
CA ALA A 172 21.34 -1.96 -15.65
C ALA A 172 21.48 -2.13 -14.13
N SER A 173 20.34 -2.03 -13.43
CA SER A 173 20.27 -2.19 -11.98
C SER A 173 20.61 -3.62 -11.55
N ALA A 174 20.08 -4.63 -12.24
CA ALA A 174 20.29 -6.04 -11.92
C ALA A 174 21.74 -6.49 -12.17
N LEU A 175 22.37 -6.00 -13.24
CA LEU A 175 23.73 -6.36 -13.63
C LEU A 175 24.81 -5.48 -12.96
N GLY A 176 24.42 -4.34 -12.39
CA GLY A 176 25.35 -3.36 -11.81
C GLY A 176 26.29 -2.74 -12.85
N VAL A 177 25.83 -2.57 -14.08
CA VAL A 177 26.63 -2.03 -15.19
C VAL A 177 25.97 -0.80 -15.81
N LEU A 178 26.80 0.05 -16.41
CA LEU A 178 26.28 1.11 -17.27
C LEU A 178 25.80 0.51 -18.59
N VAL A 179 24.53 0.75 -18.88
CA VAL A 179 23.89 0.39 -20.15
C VAL A 179 23.58 1.63 -20.97
N SER A 180 23.50 1.44 -22.28
CA SER A 180 23.04 2.40 -23.28
C SER A 180 21.90 1.76 -24.04
N PHE A 181 20.81 2.50 -24.22
CA PHE A 181 19.69 2.08 -25.05
C PHE A 181 19.76 2.84 -26.39
N ASP A 182 20.05 2.13 -27.46
CA ASP A 182 20.09 2.72 -28.80
C ASP A 182 18.66 2.87 -29.32
N GLN A 183 18.26 4.12 -29.59
CA GLN A 183 16.92 4.45 -30.04
C GLN A 183 16.63 3.99 -31.48
N SER A 184 17.67 3.70 -32.26
CA SER A 184 17.55 3.33 -33.68
C SER A 184 17.18 1.86 -33.88
N ASP A 185 17.82 0.95 -33.14
CA ASP A 185 17.57 -0.50 -33.19
C ASP A 185 16.82 -1.05 -31.97
N LYS A 186 16.52 -0.15 -31.01
CA LYS A 186 15.88 -0.42 -29.72
C LYS A 186 16.64 -1.44 -28.89
N GLU A 187 17.97 -1.53 -28.99
CA GLU A 187 18.76 -2.50 -28.22
C GLU A 187 19.38 -1.89 -26.96
N CYS A 188 19.25 -2.63 -25.86
CA CYS A 188 20.04 -2.40 -24.66
C CYS A 188 21.43 -3.02 -24.81
N ARG A 189 22.47 -2.20 -24.66
CA ARG A 189 23.87 -2.63 -24.71
C ARG A 189 24.61 -2.15 -23.48
N TRP A 190 25.54 -2.94 -22.95
CA TRP A 190 26.35 -2.55 -21.81
C TRP A 190 27.74 -2.12 -22.27
N ARG A 191 28.34 -1.18 -21.54
CA ARG A 191 29.70 -0.72 -21.80
C ARG A 191 30.70 -1.62 -21.08
N ARG A 192 31.64 -2.20 -21.84
CA ARG A 192 32.76 -2.94 -21.25
C ARG A 192 33.70 -1.98 -20.49
N GLU A 193 34.12 -2.37 -19.29
CA GLU A 193 35.18 -1.65 -18.58
C GLU A 193 36.51 -1.81 -19.34
N ASP A 194 37.20 -0.70 -19.54
CA ASP A 194 38.57 -0.68 -20.08
C ASP A 194 39.55 -0.99 -18.94
N PRO A 195 40.15 -2.19 -18.89
CA PRO A 195 41.01 -2.58 -17.78
C PRO A 195 42.32 -1.78 -17.74
N ASP A 196 42.75 -1.24 -18.89
CA ASP A 196 44.06 -0.62 -19.08
C ASP A 196 43.96 0.92 -19.18
N GLY A 197 42.74 1.46 -19.37
CA GLY A 197 42.46 2.89 -19.41
C GLY A 197 43.03 3.63 -20.62
N GLU A 198 43.44 2.89 -21.65
CA GLU A 198 44.08 3.43 -22.86
C GLU A 198 43.07 3.82 -23.96
N SER A 199 41.82 3.38 -23.85
CA SER A 199 40.77 3.61 -24.86
C SER A 199 40.26 5.05 -24.81
N LYS A 200 40.25 5.75 -25.94
CA LYS A 200 39.67 7.09 -26.03
C LYS A 200 38.16 7.05 -25.83
N PHE A 201 37.60 8.17 -25.34
CA PHE A 201 36.17 8.36 -25.13
C PHE A 201 35.41 8.27 -26.47
N GLY A 202 35.01 7.04 -26.86
CA GLY A 202 34.39 6.74 -28.15
C GLY A 202 34.71 5.36 -28.73
N ASP A 203 35.81 4.72 -28.30
CA ASP A 203 36.29 3.45 -28.90
C ASP A 203 35.83 2.19 -28.14
N ILE A 204 35.04 2.33 -27.08
CA ILE A 204 34.60 1.20 -26.25
C ILE A 204 33.42 0.49 -26.92
N ALA A 205 33.63 -0.76 -27.33
CA ALA A 205 32.59 -1.60 -27.92
C ALA A 205 31.41 -1.82 -26.94
N LEU A 206 30.20 -1.61 -27.44
CA LEU A 206 28.94 -1.87 -26.74
C LEU A 206 28.49 -3.31 -27.01
N GLU A 207 28.33 -4.09 -25.94
CA GLU A 207 27.99 -5.52 -25.99
C GLU A 207 26.52 -5.75 -25.61
N PRO A 208 25.85 -6.80 -26.11
CA PRO A 208 24.42 -7.00 -25.88
C PRO A 208 24.09 -7.32 -24.42
N VAL A 209 22.97 -6.78 -23.95
CA VAL A 209 22.30 -7.21 -22.73
C VAL A 209 21.14 -8.13 -23.10
N CYS A 210 21.11 -9.32 -22.52
CA CYS A 210 20.14 -10.36 -22.84
C CYS A 210 19.24 -10.66 -21.65
N SER A 211 18.02 -11.14 -21.91
CA SER A 211 17.07 -11.57 -20.91
C SER A 211 16.51 -12.96 -21.22
N ASP A 212 16.09 -13.68 -20.18
CA ASP A 212 15.32 -14.93 -20.30
C ASP A 212 13.84 -14.69 -20.65
N SER A 213 13.40 -13.42 -20.70
CA SER A 213 12.04 -13.01 -21.05
C SER A 213 12.04 -12.16 -22.32
N LEU A 214 10.99 -12.31 -23.14
CA LEU A 214 10.70 -11.45 -24.29
C LEU A 214 10.05 -10.11 -23.88
N HIS A 215 9.48 -10.06 -22.69
CA HIS A 215 8.68 -8.93 -22.20
C HIS A 215 9.18 -8.45 -20.84
N GLY A 216 9.14 -7.13 -20.63
CA GLY A 216 9.36 -6.54 -19.32
C GLY A 216 8.20 -6.82 -18.38
N LEU A 217 8.43 -6.62 -17.08
CA LEU A 217 7.34 -6.65 -16.11
C LEU A 217 6.34 -5.52 -16.39
N PRO A 218 5.05 -5.71 -16.07
CA PRO A 218 4.09 -4.62 -16.04
C PRO A 218 4.70 -3.46 -15.25
N ALA A 219 4.65 -2.25 -15.83
CA ALA A 219 5.26 -1.10 -15.19
C ALA A 219 4.71 -0.96 -13.77
N CYS A 220 5.63 -0.88 -12.80
CA CYS A 220 5.37 -0.46 -11.44
C CYS A 220 5.09 1.05 -11.38
N THR A 221 4.29 1.54 -12.33
CA THR A 221 3.59 2.80 -12.20
C THR A 221 2.30 2.47 -11.46
N PRO A 222 2.04 3.07 -10.28
CA PRO A 222 0.71 3.00 -9.72
C PRO A 222 -0.26 3.41 -10.83
N THR A 223 -1.26 2.57 -11.11
CA THR A 223 -2.40 2.92 -11.95
C THR A 223 -3.20 3.97 -11.18
N VAL A 224 -2.64 5.18 -11.10
CA VAL A 224 -3.36 6.38 -10.80
C VAL A 224 -4.20 6.59 -12.05
N THR A 225 -5.48 6.20 -11.97
CA THR A 225 -6.49 6.72 -12.88
C THR A 225 -6.28 8.22 -12.95
N THR A 226 -5.77 8.68 -14.09
CA THR A 226 -5.33 10.05 -14.34
C THR A 226 -6.53 10.98 -14.33
N THR A 227 -6.93 11.37 -13.12
CA THR A 227 -7.26 12.77 -12.88
C THR A 227 -5.99 13.41 -12.34
N PRO A 228 -5.47 14.47 -12.97
CA PRO A 228 -4.17 15.04 -12.61
C PRO A 228 -4.26 15.63 -11.19
N TYR A 229 -3.66 14.95 -10.20
CA TYR A 229 -3.28 15.56 -8.93
C TYR A 229 -1.79 15.92 -8.97
N PRO A 230 -1.42 17.19 -8.78
CA PRO A 230 -0.05 17.66 -8.85
C PRO A 230 0.76 17.26 -7.61
N GLY A 231 1.89 16.60 -7.85
CA GLY A 231 3.02 16.54 -6.92
C GLY A 231 2.96 15.44 -5.88
N SER A 232 4.07 14.73 -5.75
CA SER A 232 4.41 13.87 -4.61
C SER A 232 4.08 14.56 -3.26
N ARG A 233 2.93 14.26 -2.66
CA ARG A 233 2.71 14.59 -1.24
C ARG A 233 3.52 13.60 -0.43
N ARG A 234 4.60 14.07 0.21
CA ARG A 234 5.17 13.34 1.33
C ARG A 234 4.16 13.42 2.46
N TRP A 235 3.53 12.30 2.80
CA TRP A 235 2.70 12.21 3.99
C TRP A 235 3.54 12.42 5.25
N GLY A 236 2.91 12.92 6.31
CA GLY A 236 3.47 12.92 7.64
C GLY A 236 3.75 11.51 8.14
N SER A 237 4.49 11.41 9.25
CA SER A 237 4.79 10.13 9.90
C SER A 237 4.31 10.13 11.35
N PRO A 238 3.39 9.23 11.73
CA PRO A 238 2.64 8.33 10.84
C PRO A 238 1.68 9.09 9.90
N SER A 239 1.31 8.43 8.80
CA SER A 239 0.34 8.91 7.83
C SER A 239 -1.09 8.79 8.38
N LEU A 240 -1.89 9.83 8.21
CA LEU A 240 -3.23 9.94 8.80
C LEU A 240 -4.31 10.08 7.74
N PHE A 241 -5.28 9.16 7.73
CA PHE A 241 -6.54 9.31 7.01
C PHE A 241 -7.68 9.69 7.95
N CYS A 242 -8.18 10.91 7.79
CA CYS A 242 -9.22 11.48 8.64
C CYS A 242 -10.53 11.61 7.88
N TYR A 243 -11.62 11.07 8.43
CA TYR A 243 -12.94 11.28 7.84
C TYR A 243 -13.96 11.76 8.87
N SER A 244 -14.95 12.50 8.37
CA SER A 244 -16.11 12.94 9.15
C SER A 244 -17.40 12.50 8.48
N VAL A 245 -18.40 12.20 9.29
CA VAL A 245 -19.78 12.00 8.83
C VAL A 245 -20.53 13.30 9.07
N VAL A 246 -21.17 13.83 8.04
CA VAL A 246 -21.81 15.16 8.06
C VAL A 246 -23.25 15.05 7.59
N ARG A 247 -24.14 15.70 8.31
CA ARG A 247 -25.52 15.96 7.90
C ARG A 247 -25.57 17.21 7.03
N ALA A 248 -26.25 17.13 5.88
CA ALA A 248 -26.39 18.29 4.99
C ALA A 248 -27.10 19.45 5.73
N ASP A 249 -28.10 19.12 6.53
CA ASP A 249 -28.85 20.07 7.34
C ASP A 249 -28.25 20.26 8.74
N GLY A 250 -28.30 21.51 9.23
CA GLY A 250 -27.88 21.86 10.59
C GLY A 250 -26.53 22.57 10.63
N TYR A 251 -25.86 22.48 11.79
CA TYR A 251 -24.64 23.24 12.08
C TYR A 251 -23.37 22.61 11.50
N GLU A 252 -23.39 21.30 11.21
CA GLU A 252 -22.20 20.54 10.81
C GLU A 252 -21.67 21.00 9.45
N THR A 253 -22.54 21.19 8.45
CA THR A 253 -22.11 21.63 7.12
C THR A 253 -21.44 23.02 7.15
N PRO A 254 -22.04 24.08 7.73
CA PRO A 254 -21.36 25.36 7.89
C PRO A 254 -20.03 25.26 8.65
N LEU A 255 -19.97 24.47 9.71
CA LEU A 255 -18.75 24.27 10.51
C LEU A 255 -17.63 23.60 9.69
N MET A 256 -17.95 22.54 8.96
CA MET A 256 -17.00 21.83 8.10
C MET A 256 -16.53 22.69 6.92
N ARG A 257 -17.41 23.55 6.37
CA ARG A 257 -17.02 24.53 5.34
C ARG A 257 -15.96 25.50 5.86
N GLU A 258 -16.12 26.00 7.08
CA GLU A 258 -15.12 26.90 7.67
C GLU A 258 -13.80 26.17 7.94
N GLN A 259 -13.83 24.96 8.51
CA GLN A 259 -12.61 24.16 8.71
C GLN A 259 -11.88 23.90 7.38
N MET A 260 -12.62 23.56 6.32
CA MET A 260 -12.10 23.32 4.97
C MET A 260 -11.44 24.56 4.39
N LYS A 261 -12.10 25.73 4.47
CA LYS A 261 -11.55 27.02 3.99
C LYS A 261 -10.22 27.35 4.62
N LYS A 262 -10.02 27.01 5.90
CA LYS A 262 -8.77 27.23 6.64
C LYS A 262 -7.77 26.08 6.50
N GLY A 263 -8.18 24.92 6.01
CA GLY A 263 -7.35 23.71 5.92
C GLY A 263 -6.93 23.19 7.29
N VAL A 264 -7.85 23.21 8.27
CA VAL A 264 -7.65 22.80 9.67
C VAL A 264 -8.56 21.63 10.04
N GLY A 265 -8.41 21.04 11.23
CA GLY A 265 -9.17 19.84 11.61
C GLY A 265 -8.79 18.65 10.73
N ILE A 266 -9.77 17.90 10.22
CA ILE A 266 -9.50 16.77 9.30
C ILE A 266 -8.83 17.21 8.00
N PHE A 267 -9.03 18.46 7.58
CA PHE A 267 -8.48 18.99 6.33
C PHE A 267 -6.95 19.19 6.38
N ALA A 268 -6.37 19.14 7.58
CA ALA A 268 -4.93 19.13 7.78
C ALA A 268 -4.31 17.71 7.79
N CYS A 269 -5.10 16.64 7.66
CA CYS A 269 -4.60 15.28 7.55
C CYS A 269 -3.98 14.99 6.17
N ASP A 270 -3.21 13.91 6.10
CA ASP A 270 -2.49 13.48 4.89
C ASP A 270 -3.47 13.12 3.78
N GLU A 271 -4.54 12.42 4.14
CA GLU A 271 -5.73 12.25 3.33
C GLU A 271 -6.98 12.49 4.16
N PHE A 272 -8.07 12.90 3.51
CA PHE A 272 -9.34 13.09 4.18
C PHE A 272 -10.53 12.76 3.27
N ALA A 273 -11.65 12.41 3.89
CA ALA A 273 -12.92 12.20 3.20
C ALA A 273 -14.08 12.70 4.07
N ILE A 274 -15.19 13.06 3.44
CA ILE A 274 -16.40 13.47 4.13
C ILE A 274 -17.53 12.60 3.63
N PHE A 275 -18.26 11.98 4.53
CA PHE A 275 -19.36 11.09 4.22
C PHE A 275 -20.69 11.73 4.62
N SER A 276 -21.72 11.52 3.81
CA SER A 276 -23.08 11.96 4.14
C SER A 276 -24.10 10.93 3.65
N GLN A 277 -25.21 10.78 4.38
CA GLN A 277 -26.33 9.98 3.89
C GLN A 277 -27.14 10.72 2.80
N ASP A 278 -27.00 12.04 2.77
CA ASP A 278 -27.68 12.93 1.83
C ASP A 278 -27.03 12.86 0.45
N VAL A 279 -27.72 13.39 -0.57
CA VAL A 279 -27.15 13.52 -1.91
C VAL A 279 -25.82 14.28 -1.83
N SER A 280 -24.79 13.79 -2.52
CA SER A 280 -23.46 14.40 -2.55
C SER A 280 -23.51 15.91 -2.78
N PHE A 281 -22.80 16.66 -1.95
CA PHE A 281 -22.73 18.12 -1.99
C PHE A 281 -21.31 18.62 -1.78
N THR A 282 -21.05 19.84 -2.26
CA THR A 282 -19.73 20.47 -2.18
C THR A 282 -19.57 21.28 -0.89
N LEU A 283 -18.44 21.09 -0.22
CA LEU A 283 -17.98 21.95 0.89
C LEU A 283 -17.22 23.18 0.37
N GLY A 284 -16.44 23.04 -0.70
CA GLY A 284 -15.71 24.13 -1.36
C GLY A 284 -14.28 23.73 -1.76
N MET A 285 -13.42 24.71 -2.02
CA MET A 285 -12.06 24.49 -2.51
C MET A 285 -11.05 24.44 -1.36
N HIS A 286 -10.28 23.37 -1.26
CA HIS A 286 -9.26 23.24 -0.21
C HIS A 286 -8.04 24.13 -0.53
N PRO A 287 -7.52 24.93 0.43
CA PRO A 287 -6.46 25.90 0.17
C PRO A 287 -5.14 25.29 -0.33
N LYS A 288 -4.86 24.03 0.05
CA LYS A 288 -3.69 23.25 -0.39
C LYS A 288 -4.02 22.13 -1.40
N ARG A 289 -5.27 22.00 -1.85
CA ARG A 289 -5.70 21.03 -2.89
C ARG A 289 -6.70 21.71 -3.84
N PRO A 290 -6.23 22.67 -4.66
CA PRO A 290 -7.12 23.49 -5.49
C PRO A 290 -7.60 22.77 -6.76
N ASP A 291 -7.18 21.53 -7.00
CA ASP A 291 -7.43 20.81 -8.27
C ASP A 291 -8.90 20.41 -8.42
N ALA A 292 -9.59 20.15 -7.32
CA ALA A 292 -11.00 19.82 -7.29
C ALA A 292 -11.67 20.32 -6.01
N PRO A 293 -12.98 20.64 -6.06
CA PRO A 293 -13.73 20.90 -4.84
C PRO A 293 -13.80 19.65 -3.96
N VAL A 294 -13.84 19.88 -2.66
CA VAL A 294 -14.15 18.83 -1.68
C VAL A 294 -15.64 18.53 -1.74
N VAL A 295 -15.97 17.29 -2.10
CA VAL A 295 -17.34 16.78 -2.25
C VAL A 295 -17.57 15.66 -1.22
N THR A 296 -18.80 15.56 -0.72
CA THR A 296 -19.17 14.46 0.18
C THR A 296 -19.42 13.16 -0.58
N HIS A 297 -18.97 12.05 0.00
CA HIS A 297 -19.25 10.69 -0.48
C HIS A 297 -20.57 10.22 0.13
N GLN A 298 -21.53 9.90 -0.73
CA GLN A 298 -22.81 9.40 -0.27
C GLN A 298 -22.68 7.95 0.24
N PHE A 299 -23.38 7.62 1.33
CA PHE A 299 -23.52 6.24 1.80
C PHE A 299 -24.99 5.91 2.12
N PRO A 300 -25.37 4.62 2.18
CA PRO A 300 -26.75 4.23 2.46
C PRO A 300 -27.23 4.66 3.85
N ALA A 301 -28.41 5.28 3.91
CA ALA A 301 -29.06 5.64 5.17
C ALA A 301 -29.47 4.40 5.99
N ALA A 302 -29.61 4.58 7.31
CA ALA A 302 -30.14 3.57 8.22
C ALA A 302 -30.93 4.22 9.38
N PRO A 303 -31.84 3.48 10.04
CA PRO A 303 -32.56 4.01 11.21
C PRO A 303 -31.61 4.43 12.33
N VAL A 304 -31.86 5.60 12.91
CA VAL A 304 -31.17 6.12 14.10
C VAL A 304 -32.15 6.17 15.26
N GLY A 305 -31.85 5.45 16.33
CA GLY A 305 -32.64 5.40 17.56
C GLY A 305 -31.96 6.11 18.72
N VAL A 306 -32.39 5.80 19.94
CA VAL A 306 -31.74 6.21 21.19
C VAL A 306 -31.02 4.99 21.77
N SER A 307 -29.74 5.14 22.10
CA SER A 307 -28.92 4.09 22.71
C SER A 307 -29.22 3.91 24.20
N LYS A 308 -28.69 2.83 24.80
CA LYS A 308 -28.89 2.51 26.22
C LYS A 308 -28.42 3.60 27.19
N ASP A 309 -27.39 4.36 26.83
CA ASP A 309 -26.82 5.46 27.59
C ASP A 309 -27.50 6.81 27.32
N GLY A 310 -28.62 6.82 26.58
CA GLY A 310 -29.40 8.03 26.28
C GLY A 310 -28.79 8.90 25.17
N THR A 311 -27.96 8.31 24.31
CA THR A 311 -27.28 8.97 23.18
C THR A 311 -27.83 8.42 21.86
N ALA A 312 -27.11 8.58 20.74
CA ALA A 312 -27.60 8.11 19.45
C ALA A 312 -27.40 6.59 19.30
N GLY A 313 -28.48 5.84 19.09
CA GLY A 313 -28.42 4.44 18.67
C GLY A 313 -28.30 4.36 17.16
N ASN A 314 -27.09 4.54 16.63
CA ASN A 314 -26.77 4.77 15.21
C ASN A 314 -25.87 3.67 14.61
N THR A 315 -25.64 2.56 15.31
CA THR A 315 -24.70 1.50 14.91
C THR A 315 -24.89 1.04 13.45
N GLN A 316 -26.12 0.79 13.00
CA GLN A 316 -26.37 0.33 11.62
C GLN A 316 -25.97 1.39 10.57
N LEU A 317 -26.15 2.67 10.89
CA LEU A 317 -25.76 3.78 10.03
C LEU A 317 -24.23 3.80 9.87
N PHE A 318 -23.50 3.61 10.96
CA PHE A 318 -22.04 3.61 10.93
C PHE A 318 -21.45 2.34 10.31
N MET A 319 -22.13 1.19 10.37
CA MET A 319 -21.77 0.03 9.54
C MET A 319 -21.76 0.39 8.05
N ASN A 320 -22.72 1.20 7.57
CA ASN A 320 -22.75 1.67 6.19
C ASN A 320 -21.62 2.68 5.92
N VAL A 321 -21.29 3.55 6.89
CA VAL A 321 -20.16 4.49 6.80
C VAL A 321 -18.84 3.73 6.67
N TRP A 322 -18.55 2.76 7.53
CA TRP A 322 -17.29 2.01 7.47
C TRP A 322 -17.17 1.18 6.19
N ASN A 323 -18.29 0.69 5.63
CA ASN A 323 -18.30 0.09 4.30
C ASN A 323 -17.98 1.11 3.21
N ALA A 324 -18.55 2.32 3.27
CA ALA A 324 -18.22 3.39 2.33
C ALA A 324 -16.76 3.86 2.44
N VAL A 325 -16.19 3.88 3.66
CA VAL A 325 -14.76 4.10 3.88
C VAL A 325 -13.93 3.00 3.22
N ASN A 326 -14.36 1.74 3.35
CA ASN A 326 -13.70 0.62 2.69
C ASN A 326 -13.70 0.78 1.15
N GLU A 327 -14.86 1.09 0.58
CA GLU A 327 -15.05 1.33 -0.87
C GLU A 327 -14.25 2.54 -1.37
N HIS A 328 -14.08 3.58 -0.55
CA HIS A 328 -13.24 4.73 -0.87
C HIS A 328 -11.74 4.37 -1.03
N GLY A 329 -11.29 3.30 -0.38
CA GLY A 329 -9.97 2.68 -0.63
C GLY A 329 -8.74 3.42 -0.10
N VAL A 330 -8.81 4.72 0.18
CA VAL A 330 -7.66 5.51 0.66
C VAL A 330 -7.01 4.94 1.91
N TRP A 331 -7.79 4.35 2.81
CA TRP A 331 -7.28 3.74 4.05
C TRP A 331 -6.20 2.68 3.81
N GLN A 332 -6.17 2.04 2.63
CA GLN A 332 -5.23 0.97 2.29
C GLN A 332 -3.77 1.44 2.21
N TYR A 333 -3.53 2.74 2.15
CA TYR A 333 -2.19 3.32 2.04
C TYR A 333 -1.74 4.06 3.30
N MET A 334 -2.55 4.01 4.36
CA MET A 334 -2.44 4.92 5.50
C MET A 334 -2.17 4.12 6.77
N ASP A 335 -1.32 4.65 7.65
CA ASP A 335 -0.93 3.98 8.90
C ASP A 335 -2.10 3.95 9.89
N PHE A 336 -2.86 5.06 9.95
CA PHE A 336 -4.02 5.20 10.82
C PHE A 336 -5.24 5.75 10.09
N ILE A 337 -6.39 5.19 10.46
CA ILE A 337 -7.72 5.57 10.01
C ILE A 337 -8.43 6.17 11.22
N MET A 338 -8.99 7.37 11.06
CA MET A 338 -9.74 8.00 12.14
C MET A 338 -11.05 8.62 11.68
N LYS A 339 -12.11 8.29 12.43
CA LYS A 339 -13.36 9.04 12.41
C LYS A 339 -13.22 10.21 13.37
N VAL A 340 -13.61 11.39 12.91
CA VAL A 340 -13.56 12.64 13.69
C VAL A 340 -14.90 13.32 13.54
N ASP A 341 -15.57 13.62 14.65
CA ASP A 341 -16.83 14.34 14.60
C ASP A 341 -16.64 15.77 14.07
N PRO A 342 -17.59 16.33 13.30
CA PRO A 342 -17.49 17.69 12.78
C PRO A 342 -17.26 18.76 13.84
N ASP A 343 -17.74 18.56 15.06
CA ASP A 343 -17.58 19.44 16.22
C ASP A 343 -16.44 19.03 17.17
N ALA A 344 -15.57 18.11 16.75
CA ALA A 344 -14.29 17.87 17.40
C ALA A 344 -13.20 18.78 16.79
N VAL A 345 -12.46 19.47 17.65
CA VAL A 345 -11.28 20.26 17.26
C VAL A 345 -10.09 19.32 17.22
N LEU A 346 -9.56 19.04 16.02
CA LEU A 346 -8.43 18.13 15.81
C LEU A 346 -7.13 18.88 15.48
N LEU A 347 -6.01 18.41 16.05
CA LEU A 347 -4.65 18.83 15.71
C LEU A 347 -3.83 17.63 15.20
N PRO A 348 -3.76 17.41 13.86
CA PRO A 348 -3.11 16.22 13.29
C PRO A 348 -1.64 16.03 13.69
N ASP A 349 -0.86 17.10 13.80
CA ASP A 349 0.55 17.01 14.21
C ASP A 349 0.73 16.50 15.64
N ARG A 350 -0.19 16.89 16.53
CA ARG A 350 -0.21 16.36 17.90
C ARG A 350 -0.67 14.92 17.90
N LEU A 351 -1.70 14.60 17.11
CA LEU A 351 -2.18 13.22 16.96
C LEU A 351 -1.05 12.28 16.53
N ARG A 352 -0.20 12.66 15.57
CA ARG A 352 0.98 11.87 15.19
C ARG A 352 1.91 11.56 16.36
N SER A 353 2.10 12.49 17.28
CA SER A 353 2.93 12.27 18.47
C SER A 353 2.34 11.20 19.40
N HIS A 354 1.01 11.16 19.55
CA HIS A 354 0.32 10.11 20.30
C HIS A 354 0.40 8.74 19.60
N LEU A 355 0.32 8.73 18.27
CA LEU A 355 0.21 7.49 17.49
C LEU A 355 1.54 6.86 17.11
N LYS A 356 2.63 7.64 17.14
CA LYS A 356 3.99 7.18 16.80
C LYS A 356 4.41 5.87 17.49
N PRO A 357 4.11 5.63 18.78
CA PRO A 357 4.47 4.37 19.43
C PRO A 357 3.77 3.15 18.83
N TYR A 358 2.58 3.29 18.26
CA TYR A 358 1.71 2.18 17.87
C TYR A 358 1.87 1.74 16.41
N VAL A 359 2.71 2.44 15.62
CA VAL A 359 2.92 2.16 14.18
C VAL A 359 3.31 0.70 13.92
N THR A 360 4.11 0.11 14.82
CA THR A 360 4.67 -1.26 14.64
C THR A 360 3.99 -2.32 15.52
N TRP A 361 2.88 -1.99 16.19
CA TRP A 361 2.24 -2.88 17.17
C TRP A 361 1.22 -3.86 16.55
N GLY A 362 1.05 -3.84 15.23
CA GLY A 362 0.03 -4.62 14.53
C GLY A 362 -1.38 -4.04 14.71
N PRO A 363 -2.44 -4.86 14.53
CA PRO A 363 -3.83 -4.42 14.67
C PRO A 363 -4.12 -3.85 16.06
N THR A 364 -4.31 -2.54 16.13
CA THR A 364 -4.50 -1.79 17.39
C THR A 364 -5.55 -0.70 17.21
N TYR A 365 -6.36 -0.46 18.25
CA TYR A 365 -7.27 0.69 18.32
C TYR A 365 -7.15 1.40 19.67
N VAL A 366 -7.53 2.68 19.71
CA VAL A 366 -7.32 3.53 20.90
C VAL A 366 -8.60 3.65 21.74
N LYS A 367 -8.51 3.24 23.01
CA LYS A 367 -9.47 3.53 24.06
C LYS A 367 -9.11 4.88 24.68
N ASN A 368 -9.87 5.91 24.33
CA ASN A 368 -9.57 7.30 24.64
C ASN A 368 -10.27 7.84 25.91
N CYS A 369 -11.16 7.05 26.53
CA CYS A 369 -11.87 7.45 27.73
C CYS A 369 -11.89 6.35 28.81
N ASN A 370 -11.56 6.73 30.04
CA ASN A 370 -11.67 5.86 31.23
C ASN A 370 -12.38 6.59 32.38
N LYS A 371 -13.57 7.13 32.10
CA LYS A 371 -14.33 7.95 33.06
C LYS A 371 -14.66 7.21 34.35
N VAL A 372 -14.94 5.91 34.27
CA VAL A 372 -15.29 5.06 35.42
C VAL A 372 -14.32 3.89 35.51
N PRO A 373 -13.13 4.07 36.10
CA PRO A 373 -12.14 3.01 36.22
C PRO A 373 -12.70 1.79 36.95
N GLY A 374 -12.52 0.60 36.36
CA GLY A 374 -13.00 -0.66 36.91
C GLY A 374 -14.41 -1.06 36.49
N ASP A 375 -15.15 -0.19 35.78
CA ASP A 375 -16.43 -0.56 35.17
C ASP A 375 -16.20 -1.47 33.95
N PRO A 376 -17.01 -2.52 33.72
CA PRO A 376 -16.88 -3.43 32.56
C PRO A 376 -16.98 -2.77 31.18
N ASN A 377 -17.49 -1.55 31.11
CA ASN A 377 -17.62 -0.77 29.88
C ASN A 377 -16.47 0.23 29.69
N PHE A 378 -15.58 0.38 30.67
CA PHE A 378 -14.42 1.25 30.60
C PHE A 378 -13.10 0.47 30.80
N PRO A 379 -11.99 0.91 30.19
CA PRO A 379 -11.89 2.00 29.23
C PRO A 379 -12.57 1.66 27.89
N MET A 380 -13.03 2.69 27.17
CA MET A 380 -13.64 2.56 25.85
C MET A 380 -13.19 3.67 24.90
N MET A 381 -13.50 3.51 23.63
CA MET A 381 -13.35 4.54 22.60
C MET A 381 -14.63 5.37 22.54
N PHE A 382 -14.50 6.69 22.70
CA PHE A 382 -15.58 7.65 22.49
C PHE A 382 -15.59 8.12 21.03
N GLY A 383 -16.79 8.29 20.48
CA GLY A 383 -17.04 8.55 19.06
C GLY A 383 -16.51 9.88 18.52
N ALA A 384 -16.21 10.86 19.37
CA ALA A 384 -15.66 12.15 18.92
C ALA A 384 -14.33 12.00 18.16
N LEU A 385 -13.54 10.98 18.52
CA LEU A 385 -12.31 10.58 17.84
C LEU A 385 -12.14 9.06 17.95
N GLU A 386 -12.43 8.33 16.89
CA GLU A 386 -12.16 6.89 16.81
C GLU A 386 -10.86 6.68 16.05
N VAL A 387 -9.86 6.03 16.67
CA VAL A 387 -8.54 5.81 16.03
C VAL A 387 -8.24 4.33 15.91
N LEU A 388 -8.05 3.88 14.67
CA LEU A 388 -7.71 2.51 14.32
C LEU A 388 -6.40 2.51 13.54
N SER A 389 -5.48 1.59 13.86
CA SER A 389 -4.37 1.30 12.95
C SER A 389 -4.89 0.64 11.68
N HIS A 390 -4.08 0.66 10.62
CA HIS A 390 -4.37 -0.04 9.37
C HIS A 390 -4.90 -1.46 9.62
N GLY A 391 -4.15 -2.25 10.39
CA GLY A 391 -4.51 -3.64 10.69
C GLY A 391 -5.81 -3.79 11.49
N ALA A 392 -6.15 -2.82 12.36
CA ALA A 392 -7.41 -2.85 13.09
C ALA A 392 -8.61 -2.60 12.18
N PHE A 393 -8.51 -1.60 11.30
CA PHE A 393 -9.57 -1.32 10.32
C PHE A 393 -9.72 -2.47 9.33
N GLU A 394 -8.62 -3.04 8.85
CA GLU A 394 -8.63 -4.24 8.01
C GLU A 394 -9.31 -5.43 8.71
N THR A 395 -8.98 -5.67 9.98
CA THR A 395 -9.60 -6.76 10.74
C THR A 395 -11.10 -6.54 10.87
N TYR A 396 -11.53 -5.30 11.12
CA TYR A 396 -12.94 -4.94 11.18
C TYR A 396 -13.66 -5.22 9.85
N ILE A 397 -13.17 -4.68 8.73
CA ILE A 397 -13.86 -4.81 7.43
C ILE A 397 -13.88 -6.25 6.91
N THR A 398 -12.86 -7.06 7.20
CA THR A 398 -12.82 -8.47 6.77
C THR A 398 -13.69 -9.38 7.62
N ARG A 399 -13.83 -9.09 8.92
CA ARG A 399 -14.48 -9.97 9.91
C ARG A 399 -15.76 -9.38 10.52
N GLN A 400 -16.27 -8.28 9.98
CA GLN A 400 -17.43 -7.53 10.47
C GLN A 400 -18.64 -8.41 10.83
N LYS A 401 -18.88 -9.48 10.04
CA LYS A 401 -20.01 -10.40 10.23
C LYS A 401 -19.98 -11.14 11.56
N GLU A 402 -18.79 -11.42 12.12
CA GLU A 402 -18.64 -12.09 13.42
C GLU A 402 -19.24 -11.24 14.56
N CYS A 403 -19.16 -9.91 14.44
CA CYS A 403 -19.70 -8.96 15.42
C CYS A 403 -21.23 -8.90 15.44
N MET A 404 -21.92 -9.49 14.47
CA MET A 404 -23.39 -9.51 14.43
C MET A 404 -23.99 -10.43 15.51
N SER A 405 -23.17 -11.27 16.13
CA SER A 405 -23.53 -12.07 17.31
C SER A 405 -23.66 -11.22 18.59
N LEU A 406 -23.11 -10.01 18.61
CA LEU A 406 -23.19 -9.09 19.74
C LEU A 406 -24.58 -8.44 19.84
N PRO A 407 -25.03 -8.00 21.03
CA PRO A 407 -26.29 -7.28 21.18
C PRO A 407 -26.14 -5.81 20.77
N TRP A 408 -25.81 -5.58 19.50
CA TRP A 408 -25.37 -4.29 18.96
C TRP A 408 -26.50 -3.28 18.69
N LYS A 409 -27.73 -3.74 18.45
CA LYS A 409 -28.88 -2.88 18.11
C LYS A 409 -29.12 -1.71 19.09
N PRO A 410 -29.03 -1.89 20.43
CA PRO A 410 -29.20 -0.79 21.40
C PRO A 410 -27.95 0.06 21.65
N TRP A 411 -26.84 -0.16 20.93
CA TRP A 411 -25.56 0.52 21.18
C TRP A 411 -25.35 1.72 20.25
N GLY A 412 -24.61 2.71 20.75
CA GLY A 412 -23.96 3.72 19.90
C GLY A 412 -22.83 3.12 19.08
N GLU A 413 -22.42 3.80 18.01
CA GLU A 413 -21.44 3.29 17.05
C GLU A 413 -20.08 3.02 17.68
N ASP A 414 -19.64 3.90 18.58
CA ASP A 414 -18.33 3.89 19.20
C ASP A 414 -18.19 2.73 20.19
N PHE A 415 -19.24 2.49 20.97
CA PHE A 415 -19.38 1.36 21.85
C PHE A 415 -19.46 0.05 21.07
N PHE A 416 -20.24 0.01 19.98
CA PHE A 416 -20.28 -1.15 19.10
C PHE A 416 -18.91 -1.46 18.50
N LEU A 417 -18.22 -0.46 17.94
CA LEU A 417 -16.92 -0.67 17.32
C LEU A 417 -15.89 -1.13 18.35
N THR A 418 -15.89 -0.56 19.56
CA THR A 418 -15.06 -1.03 20.68
C THR A 418 -15.32 -2.51 20.97
N LYS A 419 -16.58 -2.90 21.18
CA LYS A 419 -16.94 -4.30 21.53
C LYS A 419 -16.69 -5.26 20.37
N CYS A 420 -16.88 -4.82 19.13
CA CYS A 420 -16.57 -5.60 17.95
C CYS A 420 -15.07 -5.86 17.82
N LEU A 421 -14.23 -4.82 17.96
CA LEU A 421 -12.77 -4.98 17.90
C LEU A 421 -12.24 -5.85 19.05
N ASP A 422 -12.77 -5.69 20.28
CA ASP A 422 -12.47 -6.59 21.40
C ASP A 422 -12.87 -8.04 21.07
N HIS A 423 -14.06 -8.26 20.50
CA HIS A 423 -14.54 -9.58 20.09
C HIS A 423 -13.68 -10.23 18.99
N LEU A 424 -13.15 -9.41 18.08
CA LEU A 424 -12.26 -9.86 17.00
C LEU A 424 -10.81 -10.09 17.47
N GLY A 425 -10.49 -9.76 18.72
CA GLY A 425 -9.16 -9.93 19.31
C GLY A 425 -8.16 -8.83 18.90
N VAL A 426 -8.64 -7.68 18.44
CA VAL A 426 -7.79 -6.51 18.13
C VAL A 426 -7.33 -5.87 19.44
N LEU A 427 -6.06 -5.49 19.53
CA LEU A 427 -5.49 -4.91 20.74
C LEU A 427 -6.07 -3.51 21.00
N GLY A 428 -6.79 -3.34 22.11
CA GLY A 428 -7.23 -2.04 22.58
C GLY A 428 -6.20 -1.39 23.51
N VAL A 429 -5.55 -0.31 23.06
CA VAL A 429 -4.57 0.46 23.88
C VAL A 429 -5.23 1.66 24.53
N GLY A 430 -4.87 1.96 25.78
CA GLY A 430 -5.36 3.14 26.47
C GLY A 430 -4.50 4.37 26.18
N ASP A 431 -5.10 5.42 25.64
CA ASP A 431 -4.51 6.76 25.61
C ASP A 431 -5.56 7.80 26.03
N PHE A 432 -5.64 8.03 27.34
CA PHE A 432 -6.62 8.94 27.93
C PHE A 432 -6.21 10.41 27.82
N ASN A 433 -5.09 10.69 27.13
CA ASN A 433 -4.62 12.03 26.83
C ASN A 433 -4.73 12.36 25.33
N ILE A 434 -5.37 11.51 24.51
CA ILE A 434 -5.54 11.77 23.08
C ILE A 434 -6.78 12.65 22.79
N LEU A 435 -7.80 12.58 23.64
CA LEU A 435 -9.10 13.24 23.46
C LEU A 435 -9.57 13.90 24.76
N GLY A 436 -9.77 15.23 24.72
CA GLY A 436 -10.48 15.97 25.76
C GLY A 436 -11.98 16.05 25.44
N ASP A 437 -12.79 15.22 26.07
CA ASP A 437 -14.24 15.16 25.83
C ASP A 437 -15.05 15.59 27.07
N ASN A 438 -16.00 16.50 26.91
CA ASN A 438 -16.86 16.98 28.01
C ASN A 438 -17.73 15.89 28.65
N ARG A 439 -18.01 14.79 27.95
CA ARG A 439 -18.70 13.62 28.50
C ARG A 439 -17.74 12.66 29.20
N CYS A 440 -16.44 12.76 28.97
CA CYS A 440 -15.41 11.98 29.66
C CYS A 440 -14.79 12.77 30.82
N THR A 441 -13.71 13.52 30.56
CA THR A 441 -12.88 14.23 31.56
C THR A 441 -12.87 15.75 31.39
N GLY A 442 -13.53 16.28 30.36
CA GLY A 442 -13.57 17.71 30.04
C GLY A 442 -12.65 18.10 28.87
N ALA A 443 -13.11 19.04 28.04
CA ALA A 443 -12.35 19.59 26.92
C ALA A 443 -11.63 20.89 27.30
N LYS A 444 -10.36 20.78 27.72
CA LYS A 444 -9.52 21.94 28.10
C LYS A 444 -8.56 22.33 26.97
N CYS A 445 -9.03 23.12 26.02
CA CYS A 445 -8.30 23.44 24.79
C CYS A 445 -6.87 23.96 24.98
N GLY A 446 -6.59 24.68 26.08
CA GLY A 446 -5.26 25.22 26.39
C GLY A 446 -4.29 24.28 27.10
N ASP A 447 -4.59 22.99 27.28
CA ASP A 447 -3.71 22.06 28.03
C ASP A 447 -2.39 21.72 27.30
N GLY A 448 -2.35 21.90 25.98
CA GLY A 448 -1.22 21.53 25.12
C GLY A 448 -0.91 20.04 25.10
N LEU A 449 -1.84 19.18 25.52
CA LEU A 449 -1.69 17.74 25.64
C LEU A 449 -2.57 16.99 24.64
N MET A 450 -3.87 17.28 24.60
CA MET A 450 -4.83 16.45 23.85
C MET A 450 -4.78 16.70 22.35
N ALA A 451 -4.85 15.65 21.54
CA ALA A 451 -4.85 15.77 20.08
C ALA A 451 -6.22 16.21 19.51
N ALA A 452 -7.30 15.91 20.22
CA ALA A 452 -8.65 16.36 19.88
C ALA A 452 -9.43 16.91 21.10
N TYR A 453 -10.38 17.80 20.86
CA TYR A 453 -11.27 18.37 21.89
C TYR A 453 -12.72 18.39 21.42
N HIS A 454 -13.66 17.97 22.26
CA HIS A 454 -15.08 17.85 21.89
C HIS A 454 -16.02 18.11 23.07
N PRO A 455 -17.24 18.67 22.84
CA PRO A 455 -17.80 19.21 21.60
C PRO A 455 -17.68 20.74 21.44
N PHE A 456 -17.62 21.20 20.19
CA PHE A 456 -17.65 22.63 19.80
C PHE A 456 -18.51 22.86 18.55
N LYS A 457 -19.84 22.90 18.73
CA LYS A 457 -20.83 23.01 17.63
C LYS A 457 -20.89 24.38 16.96
N ASP A 458 -20.53 25.42 17.70
CA ASP A 458 -20.51 26.80 17.22
C ASP A 458 -19.14 27.12 16.59
N ILE A 459 -19.17 27.79 15.43
CA ILE A 459 -17.96 28.10 14.66
C ILE A 459 -16.98 28.94 15.49
N ALA A 460 -17.45 29.98 16.17
CA ALA A 460 -16.58 30.86 16.95
C ALA A 460 -15.92 30.08 18.09
N ARG A 461 -16.70 29.28 18.83
CA ARG A 461 -16.16 28.44 19.92
C ARG A 461 -15.19 27.38 19.44
N TRP A 462 -15.44 26.78 18.27
CA TRP A 462 -14.53 25.81 17.66
C TRP A 462 -13.17 26.46 17.37
N TYR A 463 -13.18 27.66 16.76
CA TYR A 463 -11.96 28.39 16.46
C TYR A 463 -11.25 28.97 17.69
N ASP A 464 -11.99 29.38 18.72
CA ASP A 464 -11.41 29.78 20.00
C ASP A 464 -10.66 28.61 20.66
N CYS A 465 -11.25 27.42 20.61
CA CYS A 465 -10.60 26.21 21.11
C CYS A 465 -9.38 25.83 20.26
N TRP A 466 -9.51 25.83 18.94
CA TRP A 466 -8.42 25.54 18.01
C TRP A 466 -7.25 26.51 18.18
N GLY A 467 -7.53 27.80 18.35
CA GLY A 467 -6.52 28.83 18.62
C GLY A 467 -5.78 28.59 19.92
N GLN A 468 -6.49 28.32 21.02
CA GLN A 468 -5.88 27.98 22.32
C GLN A 468 -5.01 26.72 22.23
N ALA A 469 -5.52 25.68 21.58
CA ALA A 469 -4.81 24.42 21.42
C ALA A 469 -3.55 24.59 20.56
N THR A 470 -3.62 25.37 19.49
CA THR A 470 -2.47 25.62 18.59
C THR A 470 -1.36 26.39 19.31
N VAL A 471 -1.69 27.46 20.04
CA VAL A 471 -0.70 28.22 20.82
C VAL A 471 -0.01 27.34 21.87
N ALA A 472 -0.77 26.48 22.55
CA ALA A 472 -0.21 25.55 23.54
C ALA A 472 0.74 24.50 22.90
N GLN A 473 0.53 24.14 21.64
CA GLN A 473 1.43 23.27 20.87
C GLN A 473 2.79 23.94 20.64
N GLU A 474 2.78 25.20 20.22
CA GLU A 474 3.99 25.97 19.92
C GLU A 474 4.80 26.29 21.19
N ALA A 475 4.12 26.54 22.32
CA ALA A 475 4.76 26.83 23.59
C ALA A 475 5.65 25.68 24.11
N LYS A 476 5.28 24.42 23.82
CA LYS A 476 6.08 23.23 24.17
C LYS A 476 7.26 22.99 23.22
N TRP A 477 7.26 23.59 22.03
CA TRP A 477 8.30 23.45 21.01
C TRP A 477 9.37 24.55 21.06
N LYS A 478 9.37 25.46 22.04
CA LYS A 478 10.46 26.45 22.17
C LYS A 478 11.80 25.71 22.31
N PRO A 479 12.73 25.83 21.34
CA PRO A 479 14.04 25.24 21.47
C PRO A 479 14.71 25.86 22.70
N VAL A 480 15.28 25.03 23.58
CA VAL A 480 16.21 25.50 24.60
C VAL A 480 17.28 26.31 23.88
N PRO A 481 17.51 27.60 24.22
CA PRO A 481 18.57 28.37 23.60
C PRO A 481 19.89 27.61 23.79
N ARG A 482 20.59 27.34 22.68
CA ARG A 482 21.98 26.88 22.76
C ARG A 482 22.75 27.89 23.60
N PRO A 483 23.53 27.47 24.61
CA PRO A 483 24.42 28.39 25.31
C PRO A 483 25.28 29.06 24.24
N THR A 484 25.17 30.38 24.11
CA THR A 484 26.09 31.17 23.29
C THR A 484 27.45 31.04 23.94
N GLY A 485 28.24 30.09 23.44
CA GLY A 485 29.62 29.88 23.87
C GLY A 485 30.41 31.15 23.58
N SER A 486 30.56 31.99 24.60
CA SER A 486 31.70 32.89 24.71
C SER A 486 32.95 32.04 24.57
N ARG A 487 33.77 32.34 23.56
CA ARG A 487 35.12 31.78 23.45
C ARG A 487 35.98 32.40 24.54
N ASP A 488 36.00 31.77 25.71
CA ASP A 488 37.07 31.97 26.67
C ASP A 488 37.74 30.62 26.96
N ASN A 489 38.83 30.39 26.23
CA ASN A 489 39.80 29.35 26.53
C ASN A 489 40.60 29.76 27.77
N ARG A 490 40.17 29.31 28.96
CA ARG A 490 41.10 29.06 30.07
C ARG A 490 40.50 28.22 31.18
N ALA A 491 41.38 27.39 31.74
CA ALA A 491 41.27 26.61 32.99
C ALA A 491 40.67 25.20 32.88
N LEU A 492 41.62 24.27 32.71
CA LEU A 492 41.63 22.89 33.19
C LEU A 492 41.01 22.71 34.59
N ALA A 493 40.31 21.58 34.77
CA ALA A 493 40.57 20.53 35.77
C ALA A 493 39.33 20.05 36.53
N GLY A 494 39.05 18.74 36.39
CA GLY A 494 38.52 17.91 37.47
C GLY A 494 37.00 17.67 37.48
N ALA A 495 36.57 16.48 37.06
CA ALA A 495 35.90 15.48 37.91
C ALA A 495 35.23 14.38 37.06
N ARG A 496 35.34 13.15 37.56
CA ARG A 496 34.93 11.87 36.95
C ARG A 496 33.40 11.69 36.82
N PRO A 497 32.92 10.76 35.98
CA PRO A 497 31.50 10.44 35.89
C PRO A 497 31.01 9.72 37.15
N GLN A 498 29.93 10.22 37.75
CA GLN A 498 29.18 9.47 38.76
C GLN A 498 27.97 8.80 38.12
N SER A 499 27.84 7.53 38.50
CA SER A 499 26.91 6.50 38.12
C SER A 499 25.44 6.88 38.34
N LEU A 500 24.58 6.43 37.42
CA LEU A 500 23.13 6.38 37.61
C LEU A 500 22.80 5.48 38.81
N VAL A 501 22.06 6.03 39.77
CA VAL A 501 21.35 5.26 40.80
C VAL A 501 20.00 4.86 40.22
N VAL A 502 19.80 3.54 40.10
CA VAL A 502 18.49 2.91 39.92
C VAL A 502 17.75 3.00 41.25
N VAL A 503 16.55 3.60 41.26
CA VAL A 503 15.62 3.51 42.38
C VAL A 503 14.41 2.69 41.91
N LYS A 504 14.13 1.64 42.66
CA LYS A 504 13.02 0.69 42.52
C LYS A 504 11.67 1.33 42.73
#